data_AF-A0A7S0Z0B8-F1
#
_entry.id   AF-A0A7S0Z0B8-F1
#
_cell.length_a   1.000
_cell.length_b   1.000
_cell.length_c   1.000
_cell.angle_alpha   90.00
_cell.angle_beta   90.00
_cell.angle_gamma   90.00
#
_symmetry.space_group_name_H-M   'P 1'
#
loop_
_entity.id
_entity.type
_entity.pdbx_description
1 polymer ?
#
loop_
_entity_poly.entity_id
_entity_poly.type
_entity_poly.pdbx_seq_one_letter_code
_entity_poly.pdbx_strand_id
1 'polypeptide(L)'
;VRFFTQPHDIETGVAFSNDIVVYLYDGGGNLLRGTSIASTVTMSINAGGGTSTLGGTLTQLSSTTVGIATFPSLSVSYTSGKSAHALRADVGGIFATSNPFFVHAVTASVVLRSLPTPAPSVGVMLSTQPEVELRDGQANRARSIGSPNTVSVNGGAGHSNLQ
;
A
#
# COMPACT_ATOMS: atom_id res chain seq x y z
N VAL A 1 8.53 17.00 11.48
CA VAL A 1 7.41 16.50 10.66
C VAL A 1 7.30 14.97 10.83
N ARG A 2 6.08 14.41 10.89
CA ARG A 2 5.83 12.96 11.03
C ARG A 2 4.52 12.55 10.32
N PHE A 3 4.45 11.35 9.78
CA PHE A 3 3.19 10.76 9.30
C PHE A 3 2.35 10.29 10.49
N PHE A 4 1.08 10.71 10.52
CA PHE A 4 0.08 10.25 11.48
C PHE A 4 -0.75 9.10 10.88
N THR A 5 -1.35 9.34 9.71
CA THR A 5 -1.94 8.26 8.91
C THR A 5 -0.91 7.76 7.91
N GLN A 6 -0.61 6.47 7.95
CA GLN A 6 0.34 5.83 7.04
C GLN A 6 -0.36 5.42 5.73
N PRO A 7 0.36 5.41 4.60
CA PRO A 7 -0.12 4.73 3.41
C PRO A 7 -0.23 3.22 3.69
N HIS A 8 -1.12 2.57 2.95
CA HIS A 8 -1.27 1.11 2.94
C HIS A 8 -1.12 0.62 1.51
N ASP A 9 -1.11 -0.70 1.33
CA ASP A 9 -0.99 -1.27 -0.02
C ASP A 9 -2.19 -0.88 -0.88
N ILE A 10 -1.93 -0.47 -2.12
CA ILE A 10 -2.97 -0.03 -3.07
C ILE A 10 -2.75 -0.64 -4.44
N GLU A 11 -3.83 -0.65 -5.22
CA GLU A 11 -3.75 -0.89 -6.65
C GLU A 11 -3.30 0.38 -7.38
N THR A 12 -2.47 0.22 -8.41
CA THR A 12 -1.98 1.32 -9.25
C THR A 12 -3.14 2.17 -9.79
N GLY A 13 -3.02 3.50 -9.68
CA GLY A 13 -4.03 4.46 -10.11
C GLY A 13 -5.22 4.61 -9.17
N VAL A 14 -5.38 3.73 -8.17
CA VAL A 14 -6.43 3.84 -7.15
C VAL A 14 -5.96 4.76 -6.02
N ALA A 15 -6.85 5.62 -5.53
CA ALA A 15 -6.56 6.48 -4.39
C ALA A 15 -6.53 5.70 -3.07
N PHE A 16 -5.72 6.15 -2.11
CA PHE A 16 -5.80 5.64 -0.75
C PHE A 16 -7.21 5.86 -0.19
N SER A 17 -7.74 4.83 0.45
CA SER A 17 -9.07 4.88 1.09
C SER A 17 -9.13 5.79 2.32
N ASN A 18 -7.99 6.06 2.95
CA ASN A 18 -7.85 7.00 4.05
C ASN A 18 -6.96 8.18 3.64
N ASP A 19 -7.32 9.37 4.10
CA ASP A 19 -6.48 10.56 3.91
C ASP A 19 -5.12 10.38 4.59
N ILE A 20 -4.07 10.79 3.90
CA ILE A 20 -2.72 10.79 4.45
C ILE A 20 -2.52 12.05 5.29
N VAL A 21 -2.26 11.88 6.57
CA VAL A 21 -2.17 12.98 7.53
C VAL A 21 -0.74 13.14 8.03
N VAL A 22 -0.23 14.36 8.01
CA VAL A 22 1.12 14.72 8.44
C VAL A 22 1.05 15.73 9.58
N TYR A 23 1.76 15.45 10.67
CA TYR A 23 1.88 16.33 11.84
C TYR A 23 3.21 17.06 11.84
N LEU A 24 3.16 18.36 12.10
CA LEU A 24 4.31 19.24 12.23
C LEU A 24 4.63 19.43 13.71
N TYR A 25 5.91 19.36 14.04
CA TYR A 25 6.40 19.49 15.40
C TYR A 25 7.44 20.60 15.45
N ASP A 26 7.51 21.31 16.57
CA ASP A 26 8.57 22.28 16.83
C ASP A 26 9.91 21.60 17.14
N GLY A 27 10.97 22.42 17.32
CA GLY A 27 12.31 21.92 17.65
C GLY A 27 12.42 21.25 19.03
N GLY A 28 11.45 21.48 19.91
CA GLY A 28 11.32 20.81 21.21
C GLY A 28 10.55 19.48 21.16
N GLY A 29 10.01 19.11 19.99
CA GLY A 29 9.25 17.89 19.81
C GLY A 29 7.77 18.00 20.20
N ASN A 30 7.24 19.20 20.41
CA ASN A 30 5.82 19.42 20.66
C ASN A 30 5.07 19.57 19.33
N LEU A 31 3.81 19.10 19.28
CA LEU A 31 2.96 19.34 18.12
C LEU A 31 2.80 20.85 17.94
N LEU A 32 3.07 21.33 16.73
CA LEU A 32 2.97 22.73 16.40
C LEU A 32 1.53 23.22 16.61
N ARG A 33 1.33 24.31 17.36
CA ARG A 33 0.02 24.88 17.67
C ARG A 33 0.08 26.41 17.67
N GLY A 34 -1.03 27.05 17.31
CA GLY A 34 -1.20 28.50 17.44
C GLY A 34 -0.21 29.32 16.62
N THR A 35 0.13 28.89 15.41
CA THR A 35 1.00 29.68 14.51
C THR A 35 0.18 30.73 13.79
N SER A 36 0.79 31.89 13.50
CA SER A 36 0.17 32.93 12.68
C SER A 36 0.24 32.63 11.17
N ILE A 37 1.08 31.68 10.77
CA ILE A 37 1.37 31.34 9.38
C ILE A 37 1.26 29.82 9.18
N ALA A 38 0.58 29.41 8.12
CA ALA A 38 0.52 28.02 7.69
C ALA A 38 1.84 27.59 7.04
N SER A 39 2.26 26.36 7.26
CA SER A 39 3.43 25.80 6.58
C SER A 39 2.99 25.04 5.33
N THR A 40 3.66 25.28 4.21
CA THR A 40 3.47 24.48 3.00
C THR A 40 4.13 23.12 3.19
N VAL A 41 3.34 22.05 3.05
CA VAL A 41 3.79 20.67 3.07
C VAL A 41 3.65 20.10 1.67
N THR A 42 4.75 19.58 1.13
CA THR A 42 4.78 18.95 -0.19
C THR A 42 4.97 17.45 -0.04
N MET A 43 4.13 16.67 -0.71
CA MET A 43 4.20 15.22 -0.78
C MET A 43 4.90 14.79 -2.06
N SER A 44 5.81 13.84 -1.92
CA SER A 44 6.50 13.18 -3.03
C SER A 44 6.54 11.68 -2.80
N ILE A 45 6.76 10.91 -3.86
CA ILE A 45 6.93 9.47 -3.77
C ILE A 45 8.39 9.10 -3.97
N ASN A 46 8.92 8.28 -3.06
CA ASN A 46 10.17 7.57 -3.25
C ASN A 46 9.84 6.19 -3.82
N ALA A 47 10.09 6.00 -5.12
CA ALA A 47 9.85 4.74 -5.79
C ALA A 47 11.02 3.77 -5.57
N GLY A 48 10.74 2.49 -5.37
CA GLY A 48 11.74 1.42 -5.26
C GLY A 48 12.55 1.12 -6.54
N GLY A 49 12.64 2.08 -7.46
CA GLY A 49 13.13 1.95 -8.84
C GLY A 49 12.00 1.89 -9.87
N GLY A 50 12.30 2.23 -11.12
CA GLY A 50 11.33 2.28 -12.22
C GLY A 50 10.54 3.60 -12.30
N THR A 51 9.37 3.57 -12.93
CA THR A 51 8.54 4.76 -13.18
C THR A 51 7.30 4.74 -12.30
N SER A 52 7.20 5.69 -11.37
CA SER A 52 6.00 5.91 -10.57
C SER A 52 5.74 7.39 -10.35
N THR A 53 4.47 7.77 -10.32
CA THR A 53 4.04 9.14 -10.09
C THR A 53 2.99 9.20 -9.00
N LEU A 54 3.01 10.27 -8.21
CA LEU A 54 1.99 10.56 -7.21
C LEU A 54 0.90 11.40 -7.87
N GLY A 55 -0.36 11.01 -7.70
CA GLY A 55 -1.54 11.73 -8.15
C GLY A 55 -2.27 12.42 -7.00
N GLY A 56 -3.17 13.34 -7.34
CA GLY A 56 -3.96 14.13 -6.37
C GLY A 56 -3.31 15.45 -6.00
N THR A 57 -3.72 16.03 -4.87
CA THR A 57 -3.18 17.31 -4.37
C THR A 57 -1.88 17.06 -3.62
N LEU A 58 -0.74 17.40 -4.24
CA LEU A 58 0.58 17.11 -3.68
C LEU A 58 1.11 18.20 -2.75
N THR A 59 0.46 19.36 -2.70
CA THR A 59 0.87 20.49 -1.86
C THR A 59 -0.31 20.91 -1.01
N GLN A 60 -0.12 20.95 0.31
CA GLN A 60 -1.14 21.34 1.27
C GLN A 60 -0.59 22.33 2.28
N LEU A 61 -1.46 23.23 2.74
CA LEU A 61 -1.14 24.12 3.85
C LEU A 61 -1.47 23.42 5.16
N SER A 62 -0.57 23.52 6.14
CA SER A 62 -0.88 23.05 7.48
C SER A 62 -1.91 23.96 8.15
N SER A 63 -2.74 23.40 9.01
CA SER A 63 -3.61 24.16 9.89
C SER A 63 -2.77 25.02 10.84
N THR A 64 -3.13 26.30 10.93
CA THR A 64 -2.46 27.30 11.79
C THR A 64 -2.78 27.08 13.27
N THR A 65 -3.95 26.53 13.58
CA THR A 65 -4.36 26.22 14.95
C THR A 65 -3.62 25.00 15.50
N VAL A 66 -3.46 23.97 14.67
CA VAL A 66 -2.78 22.71 15.00
C VAL A 66 -2.07 22.25 13.74
N GLY A 67 -0.73 22.26 13.71
CA GLY A 67 0.12 22.07 12.53
C GLY A 67 -0.04 20.71 11.86
N ILE A 68 -1.18 20.52 11.21
CA ILE A 68 -1.62 19.29 10.57
C ILE A 68 -1.86 19.61 9.10
N ALA A 69 -1.28 18.81 8.21
CA ALA A 69 -1.59 18.82 6.78
C ALA A 69 -2.26 17.51 6.41
N THR A 70 -3.43 17.59 5.79
CA THR A 70 -4.23 16.42 5.36
C THR A 70 -4.22 16.38 3.84
N PHE A 71 -3.80 15.23 3.29
CA PHE A 71 -3.73 14.98 1.87
C PHE A 71 -4.82 13.97 1.47
N PRO A 72 -5.98 14.46 1.00
CA PRO A 72 -7.06 13.60 0.58
C PRO A 72 -6.76 12.97 -0.77
N SER A 73 -7.25 11.75 -0.96
CA SER A 73 -7.30 11.07 -2.26
C SER A 73 -5.96 11.02 -3.01
N LEU A 74 -4.83 10.92 -2.30
CA LEU A 74 -3.54 10.65 -2.95
C LEU A 74 -3.62 9.28 -3.64
N SER A 75 -3.03 9.16 -4.82
CA SER A 75 -2.94 7.91 -5.57
C SER A 75 -1.52 7.71 -6.09
N VAL A 76 -1.16 6.47 -6.43
CA VAL A 76 0.13 6.18 -7.04
C VAL A 76 -0.09 5.47 -8.36
N SER A 77 0.42 6.04 -9.44
CA SER A 77 0.53 5.35 -10.72
C SER A 77 1.88 4.67 -10.80
N TYR A 78 1.86 3.37 -11.04
CA TYR A 78 2.99 2.47 -11.14
C TYR A 78 2.96 1.77 -12.50
N THR A 79 4.05 1.88 -13.27
CA THR A 79 4.16 1.28 -14.61
C THR A 79 5.20 0.16 -14.64
N SER A 80 6.34 0.33 -13.95
CA SER A 80 7.44 -0.62 -13.93
C SER A 80 8.34 -0.38 -12.72
N GLY A 81 9.11 -1.39 -12.32
CA GLY A 81 10.08 -1.31 -11.23
C GLY A 81 9.74 -2.24 -10.07
N LYS A 82 10.21 -1.88 -8.87
CA LYS A 82 9.80 -2.61 -7.65
C LYS A 82 8.48 -2.05 -7.17
N SER A 83 7.61 -2.94 -6.69
CA SER A 83 6.30 -2.58 -6.13
C SER A 83 6.37 -1.91 -4.75
N ALA A 84 7.53 -1.87 -4.09
CA ALA A 84 7.68 -1.22 -2.78
C ALA A 84 7.97 0.27 -2.93
N HIS A 85 7.19 1.11 -2.25
CA HIS A 85 7.28 2.56 -2.27
C HIS A 85 7.22 3.14 -0.86
N ALA A 86 7.63 4.41 -0.72
CA ALA A 86 7.37 5.21 0.47
C ALA A 86 6.99 6.64 0.08
N LEU A 87 6.13 7.28 0.87
CA LEU A 87 5.83 8.69 0.72
C LEU A 87 6.87 9.52 1.49
N ARG A 88 7.17 10.70 0.95
CA ARG A 88 8.01 11.71 1.61
C ARG A 88 7.23 13.01 1.72
N ALA A 89 7.04 13.46 2.96
CA ALA A 89 6.51 14.78 3.26
C ALA A 89 7.68 15.73 3.52
N ASP A 90 7.73 16.86 2.84
CA ASP A 90 8.75 17.90 2.96
C ASP A 90 8.12 19.23 3.39
N VAL A 91 8.75 19.90 4.35
CA VAL A 91 8.36 21.21 4.87
C VAL A 91 9.62 22.07 4.98
N GLY A 92 9.87 22.88 3.95
CA GLY A 92 11.03 23.78 3.93
C GLY A 92 12.37 23.07 4.11
N GLY A 93 12.52 21.85 3.57
CA GLY A 93 13.73 21.04 3.69
C GLY A 93 13.79 20.12 4.92
N ILE A 94 12.83 20.22 5.85
CA ILE A 94 12.64 19.24 6.92
C ILE A 94 11.68 18.17 6.42
N PHE A 95 12.06 16.90 6.49
CA PHE A 95 11.30 15.82 5.88
C PHE A 95 11.03 14.63 6.80
N ALA A 96 9.98 13.90 6.45
CA ALA A 96 9.69 12.57 6.99
C ALA A 96 9.42 11.60 5.84
N THR A 97 9.71 10.33 6.08
CA THR A 97 9.38 9.22 5.18
C THR A 97 8.35 8.34 5.87
N SER A 98 7.35 7.89 5.13
CA SER A 98 6.33 6.97 5.63
C SER A 98 6.91 5.56 5.83
N ASN A 99 6.10 4.68 6.43
CA ASN A 99 6.34 3.25 6.31
C ASN A 99 6.29 2.83 4.83
N PRO A 100 7.01 1.76 4.45
CA PRO A 100 6.92 1.22 3.11
C PRO A 100 5.53 0.63 2.87
N PHE A 101 5.05 0.75 1.64
CA PHE A 101 3.80 0.15 1.18
C PHE A 101 3.99 -0.39 -0.24
N PHE A 102 3.14 -1.33 -0.64
CA PHE A 102 3.17 -1.94 -1.96
C PHE A 102 2.14 -1.33 -2.89
N VAL A 103 2.56 -1.03 -4.12
CA VAL A 103 1.66 -0.70 -5.23
C VAL A 103 1.74 -1.83 -6.24
N HIS A 104 0.60 -2.41 -6.58
CA HIS A 104 0.52 -3.51 -7.52
C HIS A 104 -0.45 -3.19 -8.66
N ALA A 105 -0.23 -3.79 -9.83
CA ALA A 105 -1.26 -3.80 -10.87
C ALA A 105 -2.33 -4.87 -10.58
N VAL A 106 -3.34 -4.95 -11.44
CA VAL A 106 -4.35 -6.01 -11.38
C VAL A 106 -3.66 -7.39 -11.43
N THR A 107 -4.18 -8.33 -10.64
CA THR A 107 -3.70 -9.72 -10.66
C THR A 107 -3.79 -10.30 -12.07
N ALA A 108 -2.68 -10.80 -12.59
CA ALA A 108 -2.60 -11.49 -13.87
C ALA A 108 -2.49 -13.01 -13.71
N SER A 109 -1.99 -13.50 -12.57
CA SER A 109 -1.79 -14.93 -12.33
C SER A 109 -1.87 -15.32 -10.86
N VAL A 110 -2.14 -16.60 -10.61
CA VAL A 110 -2.07 -17.22 -9.28
C VAL A 110 -0.98 -18.29 -9.32
N VAL A 111 -0.08 -18.26 -8.34
CA VAL A 111 1.02 -19.22 -8.22
C VAL A 111 1.01 -19.91 -6.85
N LEU A 112 1.49 -21.14 -6.76
CA LEU A 112 1.74 -21.81 -5.48
C LEU A 112 3.09 -21.35 -4.93
N ARG A 113 3.10 -20.82 -3.71
CA ARG A 113 4.34 -20.50 -2.97
C ARG A 113 4.90 -21.71 -2.24
N SER A 114 4.03 -22.58 -1.73
CA SER A 114 4.39 -23.83 -1.08
C SER A 114 3.55 -24.95 -1.67
N LEU A 115 4.20 -26.08 -1.93
CA LEU A 115 3.50 -27.30 -2.31
C LEU A 115 2.88 -27.92 -1.05
N PRO A 116 1.72 -28.58 -1.19
CA PRO A 116 1.20 -29.43 -0.12
C PRO A 116 2.17 -30.60 0.11
N THR A 117 2.07 -31.23 1.28
CA THR A 117 2.87 -32.43 1.57
C THR A 117 2.76 -33.46 0.44
N PRO A 118 3.89 -33.99 -0.10
CA PRO A 118 3.82 -34.98 -1.16
C PRO A 118 3.05 -36.23 -0.72
N ALA A 119 2.13 -36.69 -1.57
CA ALA A 119 1.38 -37.93 -1.41
C ALA A 119 0.63 -38.11 -0.06
N PRO A 120 -0.33 -37.23 0.28
CA PRO A 120 -1.27 -37.58 1.34
C PRO A 120 -2.02 -38.86 0.94
N SER A 121 -2.14 -39.81 1.87
CA SER A 121 -3.07 -40.92 1.65
C SER A 121 -4.49 -40.34 1.54
N VAL A 122 -5.34 -40.96 0.70
CA VAL A 122 -6.73 -40.53 0.54
C VAL A 122 -7.42 -40.47 1.91
N GLY A 123 -8.10 -39.36 2.21
CA GLY A 123 -8.78 -39.15 3.49
C GLY A 123 -7.88 -38.66 4.63
N VAL A 124 -6.57 -38.48 4.42
CA VAL A 124 -5.67 -37.86 5.39
C VAL A 124 -5.57 -36.35 5.14
N MET A 125 -5.71 -35.56 6.21
CA MET A 125 -5.53 -34.11 6.13
C MET A 125 -4.10 -33.75 5.71
N LEU A 126 -3.98 -32.72 4.87
CA LEU A 126 -2.68 -32.13 4.54
C LEU A 126 -2.06 -31.52 5.81
N SER A 127 -0.87 -31.99 6.21
CA SER A 127 -0.13 -31.40 7.33
C SER A 127 0.54 -30.08 6.94
N THR A 128 0.79 -29.86 5.65
CA THR A 128 1.17 -28.55 5.08
C THR A 128 0.08 -28.11 4.10
N GLN A 129 -0.58 -27.00 4.43
CA GLN A 129 -1.54 -26.38 3.52
C GLN A 129 -0.79 -25.64 2.39
N PRO A 130 -1.26 -25.74 1.14
CA PRO A 130 -0.67 -24.99 0.03
C PRO A 130 -0.91 -23.49 0.22
N GLU A 131 0.13 -22.68 0.06
CA GLU A 131 0.01 -21.22 0.03
C GLU A 131 -0.08 -20.75 -1.43
N VAL A 132 -1.10 -19.94 -1.72
CA VAL A 132 -1.26 -19.27 -3.02
C VAL A 132 -0.79 -17.82 -2.95
N GLU A 133 -0.19 -17.35 -4.03
CA GLU A 133 0.18 -15.96 -4.25
C GLU A 133 -0.46 -15.44 -5.53
N LEU A 134 -1.06 -14.26 -5.43
CA LEU A 134 -1.48 -13.48 -6.59
C LEU A 134 -0.28 -12.69 -7.13
N ARG A 135 -0.09 -12.71 -8.44
CA ARG A 135 0.94 -11.92 -9.12
C ARG A 135 0.35 -11.04 -10.20
N ASP A 136 0.86 -9.82 -10.32
CA ASP A 136 0.53 -8.90 -11.40
C ASP A 136 1.29 -9.24 -12.70
N GLY A 137 1.03 -8.48 -13.77
CA GLY A 137 1.65 -8.68 -15.09
C GLY A 137 3.17 -8.46 -15.11
N GLN A 138 3.73 -7.86 -14.06
CA GLN A 138 5.16 -7.65 -13.86
C GLN A 138 5.75 -8.67 -12.86
N ALA A 139 5.00 -9.72 -12.52
CA ALA A 139 5.36 -10.76 -11.56
C ALA A 139 5.57 -10.26 -10.12
N ASN A 140 5.08 -9.08 -9.77
CA ASN A 140 5.05 -8.60 -8.39
C ASN A 140 3.85 -9.19 -7.63
N ARG A 141 3.94 -9.26 -6.31
CA ARG A 141 2.82 -9.69 -5.46
C ARG A 141 1.64 -8.72 -5.60
N ALA A 142 0.50 -9.22 -6.03
CA ALA A 142 -0.78 -8.51 -6.00
C ALA A 142 -1.55 -8.85 -4.72
N ARG A 143 -2.43 -7.95 -4.27
CA ARG A 143 -3.20 -8.10 -3.02
C ARG A 143 -4.72 -8.01 -3.21
N SER A 144 -5.17 -7.85 -4.46
CA SER A 144 -6.57 -7.94 -4.87
C SER A 144 -6.67 -8.57 -6.26
N ILE A 145 -7.79 -9.24 -6.55
CA ILE A 145 -8.07 -9.85 -7.87
C ILE A 145 -8.74 -8.84 -8.84
N GLY A 146 -8.88 -7.58 -8.45
CA GLY A 146 -9.81 -6.66 -9.11
C GLY A 146 -11.28 -7.08 -8.85
N SER A 147 -12.22 -6.16 -9.00
CA SER A 147 -13.64 -6.44 -8.76
C SER A 147 -14.43 -6.60 -10.07
N PRO A 148 -15.42 -7.51 -10.17
CA PRO A 148 -15.70 -8.67 -9.32
C PRO A 148 -15.44 -9.98 -10.09
N ASN A 149 -14.67 -10.93 -9.54
CA ASN A 149 -14.62 -12.29 -10.12
C ASN A 149 -14.47 -13.38 -9.05
N THR A 150 -15.27 -14.43 -9.21
CA THR A 150 -15.31 -15.66 -8.42
C THR A 150 -14.08 -16.54 -8.67
N VAL A 151 -13.44 -17.00 -7.59
CA VAL A 151 -12.47 -18.11 -7.66
C VAL A 151 -13.26 -19.42 -7.77
N SER A 152 -13.08 -20.15 -8.87
CA SER A 152 -13.56 -21.53 -8.98
C SER A 152 -12.39 -22.48 -8.81
N VAL A 153 -12.57 -23.49 -7.96
CA VAL A 153 -11.64 -24.62 -7.84
C VAL A 153 -12.16 -25.73 -8.75
N ASN A 154 -11.43 -26.04 -9.82
CA ASN A 154 -11.67 -27.27 -10.58
C ASN A 154 -11.12 -28.46 -9.78
N GLY A 155 -11.89 -28.93 -8.80
CA GLY A 155 -11.63 -30.19 -8.14
C GLY A 155 -12.05 -31.34 -9.06
N GLY A 156 -11.07 -32.08 -9.59
CA GLY A 156 -11.30 -33.43 -10.07
C GLY A 156 -11.95 -34.26 -8.95
N ALA A 157 -12.97 -35.03 -9.30
CA ALA A 157 -13.92 -35.65 -8.37
C ALA A 157 -13.29 -36.23 -7.09
N GLY A 158 -13.75 -35.74 -5.92
CA GLY A 158 -13.67 -36.46 -4.66
C GLY A 158 -13.32 -35.64 -3.40
N HIS A 159 -14.36 -35.19 -2.68
CA HIS A 159 -14.43 -34.97 -1.20
C HIS A 159 -13.55 -33.84 -0.59
N SER A 160 -13.97 -32.95 0.32
CA SER A 160 -15.18 -32.71 1.14
C SER A 160 -15.21 -31.24 1.58
N ASN A 161 -16.42 -30.76 1.88
CA ASN A 161 -16.76 -29.40 2.32
C ASN A 161 -16.03 -29.00 3.63
N LEU A 162 -15.44 -27.79 3.69
CA LEU A 162 -14.96 -27.19 4.93
C LEU A 162 -16.16 -26.54 5.63
N GLN A 163 -16.60 -27.10 6.76
CA GLN A 163 -17.35 -26.36 7.79
C GLN A 163 -16.38 -25.74 8.78
#